data_AF-A0A951HG78-F1
#
_entry.id   AF-A0A951HG78-F1
#
_cell.length_a   1.000
_cell.length_b   1.000
_cell.length_c   1.000
_cell.angle_alpha   90.00
_cell.angle_beta   90.00
_cell.angle_gamma   90.00
#
_symmetry.space_group_name_H-M   'P 1'
#
loop_
_entity.id
_entity.type
_entity.pdbx_description
1 polymer ?
#
loop_
_entity_poly.entity_id
_entity_poly.type
_entity_poly.pdbx_seq_one_letter_code
_entity_poly.pdbx_strand_id
1 'polypeptide(L)'
;MRALIIVMLAVQAGIFLATAWTILFARPAAGRPRPVWSSLALSLIMVAAISWQIADRHMGDAGDELLAYFSPLLLGMGIMACLLLIRQRRGLDAEP
;
A
#
# COMPACT_ATOMS: atom_id res chain seq x y z
N MET A 1 -24.44 -3.32 -4.83
CA MET A 1 -23.14 -3.61 -5.50
C MET A 1 -22.23 -2.40 -5.55
N ARG A 2 -22.66 -1.24 -6.08
CA ARG A 2 -21.90 0.03 -6.01
C ARG A 2 -21.30 0.36 -4.63
N ALA A 3 -22.03 0.07 -3.56
CA ALA A 3 -21.55 0.28 -2.18
C ALA A 3 -20.23 -0.47 -1.88
N LEU A 4 -20.04 -1.69 -2.42
CA LEU A 4 -18.85 -2.50 -2.17
C LEU A 4 -17.63 -1.93 -2.91
N ILE A 5 -17.81 -1.49 -4.17
CA ILE A 5 -16.77 -0.79 -4.94
C ILE A 5 -16.37 0.52 -4.27
N ILE A 6 -17.34 1.31 -3.80
CA ILE A 6 -17.10 2.59 -3.10
C ILE A 6 -16.33 2.35 -1.80
N VAL A 7 -16.72 1.35 -1.00
CA VAL A 7 -16.00 0.98 0.22
C VAL A 7 -14.57 0.58 -0.11
N MET A 8 -14.35 -0.17 -1.18
CA MET A 8 -13.00 -0.61 -1.56
C MET A 8 -12.13 0.57 -2.02
N LEU A 9 -12.68 1.51 -2.80
CA LEU A 9 -11.99 2.75 -3.18
C LEU A 9 -11.64 3.61 -1.94
N ALA A 10 -12.54 3.68 -0.95
CA ALA A 10 -12.25 4.38 0.31
C ALA A 10 -11.11 3.71 1.09
N VAL A 11 -11.05 2.38 1.11
CA VAL A 11 -9.95 1.62 1.73
C VAL A 11 -8.64 1.84 0.99
N GLN A 12 -8.65 1.84 -0.35
CA GLN A 12 -7.46 2.14 -1.16
C GLN A 12 -6.94 3.55 -0.87
N ALA A 13 -7.83 4.55 -0.87
CA ALA A 13 -7.47 5.93 -0.54
C ALA A 13 -6.90 6.05 0.88
N GLY A 14 -7.51 5.39 1.87
CA GLY A 14 -7.05 5.39 3.25
C GLY A 14 -5.65 4.79 3.41
N ILE A 15 -5.37 3.65 2.78
CA ILE A 15 -4.05 3.00 2.83
C ILE A 15 -3.00 3.82 2.06
N PHE A 16 -3.38 4.40 0.92
CA PHE A 16 -2.52 5.30 0.17
C PHE A 16 -2.11 6.50 1.02
N LEU A 17 -3.08 7.18 1.65
CA LEU A 17 -2.86 8.31 2.57
C LEU A 17 -2.00 7.90 3.77
N ALA A 18 -2.28 6.76 4.41
CA ALA A 18 -1.49 6.26 5.54
C ALA A 18 -0.04 5.95 5.13
N THR A 19 0.16 5.38 3.95
CA THR A 19 1.49 5.08 3.41
C THR A 19 2.24 6.37 3.07
N ALA A 20 1.59 7.32 2.40
CA ALA A 20 2.16 8.62 2.08
C ALA A 20 2.53 9.39 3.36
N TRP A 21 1.65 9.40 4.36
CA TRP A 21 1.92 9.98 5.67
C TRP A 21 3.14 9.33 6.33
N THR A 22 3.22 8.00 6.30
CA THR A 22 4.37 7.29 6.87
C THR A 22 5.66 7.67 6.16
N ILE A 23 5.67 7.74 4.84
CA ILE A 23 6.87 8.12 4.07
C ILE A 23 7.27 9.58 4.34
N LEU A 24 6.32 10.51 4.40
CA LEU A 24 6.59 11.94 4.56
C LEU A 24 7.02 12.31 6.00
N PHE A 25 6.38 11.71 7.01
CA PHE A 25 6.56 12.11 8.41
C PHE A 25 7.44 11.15 9.22
N ALA A 26 7.58 9.88 8.83
CA ALA A 26 8.48 8.95 9.51
C ALA A 26 9.93 9.09 9.01
N ARG A 27 10.49 10.31 9.07
CA ARG A 27 11.94 10.50 8.95
C ARG A 27 12.64 9.68 10.04
N PRO A 28 13.62 8.82 9.70
CA PRO A 28 14.38 8.08 10.70
C PRO A 28 15.08 9.07 11.62
N ALA A 29 14.75 9.06 12.91
CA ALA A 29 15.51 9.77 13.94
C ALA A 29 16.19 8.72 14.81
N ALA A 30 17.40 9.00 15.29
CA ALA A 30 18.26 8.08 16.03
C ALA A 30 17.62 7.38 17.25
N GLY A 31 16.46 7.86 17.74
CA GLY A 31 15.71 7.28 18.86
C GLY A 31 14.31 6.76 18.55
N ARG A 32 13.87 6.71 17.28
CA ARG A 32 12.55 6.13 16.93
C ARG A 32 12.73 4.75 16.29
N PRO A 33 12.03 3.70 16.78
CA PRO A 33 11.96 2.44 16.06
C PRO A 33 11.41 2.75 14.66
N ARG A 34 12.21 2.46 13.64
CA ARG A 34 11.87 2.68 12.22
C ARG A 34 10.46 2.12 11.95
N PRO A 35 9.66 2.77 11.10
CA PRO A 35 8.30 2.29 10.81
C PRO A 35 8.33 0.82 10.41
N VAL A 36 7.34 0.06 10.87
CA VAL A 36 7.23 -1.38 10.60
C VAL A 36 6.82 -1.56 9.14
N TRP A 37 7.77 -1.40 8.22
CA TRP A 37 7.57 -1.48 6.77
C TRP A 37 6.94 -2.81 6.34
N SER A 38 7.08 -3.87 7.14
CA SER A 38 6.41 -5.15 6.90
C SER A 38 4.89 -5.03 6.98
N SER A 39 4.37 -4.27 7.94
CA SER A 39 2.92 -4.06 8.09
C SER A 39 2.38 -3.26 6.90
N LEU A 40 3.09 -2.21 6.48
CA LEU A 40 2.74 -1.43 5.29
C LEU A 40 2.80 -2.26 4.01
N ALA A 41 3.91 -2.98 3.77
CA ALA A 41 4.07 -3.82 2.58
C ALA A 41 2.98 -4.89 2.49
N LEU A 42 2.70 -5.61 3.59
CA LEU A 42 1.63 -6.60 3.63
C LEU A 42 0.26 -5.98 3.36
N SER A 43 -0.05 -4.83 3.98
CA SER A 43 -1.34 -4.16 3.78
C SER A 43 -1.55 -3.71 2.32
N LEU A 44 -0.51 -3.14 1.70
CA LEU A 44 -0.54 -2.67 0.32
C LEU A 44 -0.71 -3.81 -0.68
N ILE A 45 0.05 -4.89 -0.51
CA ILE A 45 -0.01 -6.08 -1.38
C ILE A 45 -1.37 -6.77 -1.24
N MET A 46 -1.86 -6.96 -0.01
CA MET A 46 -3.17 -7.58 0.23
C MET A 46 -4.31 -6.77 -0.37
N VAL A 47 -4.32 -5.45 -0.16
CA VAL A 47 -5.38 -4.61 -0.72
C VAL A 47 -5.31 -4.50 -2.24
N ALA A 48 -4.13 -4.50 -2.84
CA ALA A 48 -3.97 -4.61 -4.28
C ALA A 48 -4.57 -5.93 -4.82
N ALA A 49 -4.24 -7.06 -4.20
CA ALA A 49 -4.72 -8.37 -4.61
C ALA A 49 -6.25 -8.50 -4.48
N ILE A 50 -6.82 -8.05 -3.35
CA ILE A 50 -8.27 -8.08 -3.13
C ILE A 50 -8.97 -7.13 -4.11
N SER A 51 -8.38 -5.96 -4.40
CA SER A 51 -8.96 -4.99 -5.34
C SER A 51 -9.02 -5.53 -6.76
N TRP A 52 -7.98 -6.25 -7.22
CA TRP A 52 -8.02 -6.96 -8.50
C TRP A 52 -9.08 -8.06 -8.51
N GLN A 53 -9.18 -8.86 -7.44
CA GLN A 53 -10.18 -9.93 -7.37
C GLN A 53 -11.61 -9.39 -7.38
N ILE A 54 -11.86 -8.24 -6.76
CA ILE A 54 -13.17 -7.58 -6.78
C ILE A 54 -13.45 -7.00 -8.16
N ALA A 55 -12.48 -6.34 -8.80
CA ALA A 55 -12.63 -5.79 -10.15
C ALA A 55 -12.94 -6.90 -11.18
N ASP A 56 -12.22 -8.03 -11.11
CA ASP A 56 -12.42 -9.17 -12.01
C ASP A 56 -13.81 -9.81 -11.83
N ARG A 57 -14.29 -9.91 -10.57
CA ARG A 57 -15.63 -10.44 -10.26
C ARG A 57 -16.79 -9.51 -10.62
N HIS A 58 -16.54 -8.23 -10.82
CA HIS A 58 -17.56 -7.21 -11.09
C HIS A 58 -17.29 -6.48 -12.42
N MET A 59 -16.63 -7.15 -13.38
CA MET A 59 -16.38 -6.61 -14.71
C MET A 59 -17.69 -6.13 -15.36
N GLY A 60 -17.74 -4.84 -15.70
CA GLY A 60 -18.87 -4.17 -16.34
C GLY A 60 -19.72 -3.30 -15.41
N ASP A 61 -19.44 -3.28 -14.10
CA ASP A 61 -20.07 -2.37 -13.13
C ASP A 61 -19.32 -1.03 -13.03
N ALA A 62 -20.03 0.09 -13.10
CA ALA A 62 -19.42 1.42 -13.04
C ALA A 62 -18.49 1.60 -11.81
N GLY A 63 -17.18 1.75 -12.07
CA GLY A 63 -16.13 1.96 -11.06
C GLY A 63 -15.15 0.80 -10.88
N ASP A 64 -15.37 -0.32 -11.55
CA ASP A 64 -14.45 -1.47 -11.63
C ASP A 64 -13.10 -1.11 -12.27
N GLU A 65 -13.11 -0.30 -13.32
CA GLU A 65 -11.92 0.18 -14.04
C GLU A 65 -10.98 0.96 -13.12
N LEU A 66 -11.53 1.78 -12.21
CA LEU A 66 -10.74 2.53 -11.22
C LEU A 66 -10.03 1.57 -10.26
N LEU A 67 -10.74 0.56 -9.75
CA LEU A 67 -10.13 -0.46 -8.88
C LEU A 67 -9.02 -1.22 -9.61
N ALA A 68 -9.24 -1.60 -10.86
CA ALA A 68 -8.25 -2.29 -11.68
C ALA A 68 -7.01 -1.42 -11.95
N TYR A 69 -7.18 -0.11 -12.15
CA TYR A 69 -6.10 0.83 -12.43
C TYR A 69 -5.27 1.17 -11.18
N PHE A 70 -5.91 1.32 -10.01
CA PHE A 70 -5.21 1.63 -8.76
C PHE A 70 -4.55 0.42 -8.08
N SER A 71 -4.99 -0.80 -8.39
CA SER A 71 -4.40 -2.05 -7.88
C SER A 71 -2.89 -2.18 -8.17
N PRO A 72 -2.38 -2.02 -9.40
CA PRO A 72 -0.94 -2.08 -9.68
C PRO A 72 -0.16 -0.94 -9.01
N LEU A 73 -0.78 0.22 -8.79
CA LEU A 73 -0.14 1.33 -8.08
C LEU A 73 0.11 0.97 -6.60
N LEU A 74 -0.90 0.41 -5.93
CA LEU A 74 -0.77 -0.10 -4.55
C LEU A 74 0.24 -1.25 -4.46
N LEU A 75 0.24 -2.15 -5.45
CA LEU A 75 1.23 -3.22 -5.54
C LEU A 75 2.65 -2.64 -5.63
N GLY A 76 2.87 -1.64 -6.50
CA GLY A 76 4.16 -0.96 -6.65
C GLY A 76 4.63 -0.29 -5.35
N MET A 77 3.74 0.37 -4.63
CA MET A 77 4.04 0.92 -3.30
C MET A 77 4.37 -0.17 -2.28
N GLY A 78 3.67 -1.30 -2.31
CA GLY A 78 3.94 -2.45 -1.46
C GLY A 78 5.31 -3.08 -1.74
N ILE A 79 5.69 -3.21 -3.01
CA ILE A 79 7.03 -3.66 -3.42
C ILE A 79 8.09 -2.67 -2.93
N MET A 80 7.88 -1.37 -3.11
CA MET A 80 8.81 -0.34 -2.62
C MET A 80 8.98 -0.43 -1.09
N ALA A 81 7.88 -0.58 -0.33
CA ALA A 81 7.94 -0.77 1.11
C ALA A 81 8.72 -2.05 1.50
N CYS A 82 8.58 -3.13 0.72
CA CYS A 82 9.35 -4.35 0.92
C CYS A 82 10.86 -4.15 0.65
N LEU A 83 11.21 -3.41 -0.41
CA LEU A 83 12.60 -3.05 -0.71
C LEU A 83 13.23 -2.19 0.40
N LEU A 84 12.48 -1.22 0.92
CA LEU A 84 12.90 -0.41 2.07
C LEU A 84 13.12 -1.27 3.32
N LEU A 85 12.26 -2.27 3.56
CA LEU A 85 12.45 -3.23 4.64
C LEU A 85 13.72 -4.06 4.47
N ILE A 86 13.99 -4.56 3.26
CA ILE A 86 15.21 -5.33 2.96
C ILE A 86 16.44 -4.45 3.17
N ARG A 87 16.40 -3.20 2.69
CA ARG A 87 17.46 -2.21 2.89
C ARG A 87 17.71 -1.94 4.38
N GLN A 88 16.65 -1.74 5.16
CA GLN A 88 16.72 -1.58 6.61
C GLN A 88 17.36 -2.80 7.29
N ARG A 89 16.94 -4.02 6.93
CA ARG A 89 17.49 -5.27 7.51
C ARG A 89 18.95 -5.51 7.15
N ARG A 90 19.39 -5.02 5.99
CA ARG A 90 20.79 -5.07 5.55
C ARG A 90 21.68 -4.04 6.23
N GLY A 91 21.13 -3.19 7.11
CA GLY A 91 21.92 -2.18 7.82
C GLY A 91 22.44 -1.06 6.92
N LEU A 92 21.97 -0.96 5.67
CA LEU A 92 22.39 0.08 4.72
C LEU A 92 21.93 1.49 5.10
N ASP A 93 21.04 1.58 6.10
CA ASP A 93 20.58 2.83 6.70
C ASP A 93 21.22 3.09 8.07
N ALA A 94 22.10 2.20 8.55
CA ALA A 94 22.96 2.52 9.69
C ALA A 94 24.03 3.49 9.16
N GLU A 95 23.94 4.77 9.52
CA GLU A 95 25.06 5.68 9.36
C GLU A 95 26.30 5.13 10.11
N PRO A 96 27.52 5.45 9.63
CA PRO A 96 28.77 5.11 10.31
C PRO A 96 28.90 5.75 11.70
#